data_AF-A0A2E3RHC9-F1
#
_entry.id   AF-A0A2E3RHC9-F1
#
_cell.length_a   1.000
_cell.length_b   1.000
_cell.length_c   1.000
_cell.angle_alpha   90.00
_cell.angle_beta   90.00
_cell.angle_gamma   90.00
#
_symmetry.space_group_name_H-M   'P 1'
#
loop_
_entity.id
_entity.type
_entity.pdbx_description
1 polymer ?
#
loop_
_entity_poly.entity_id
_entity_poly.type
_entity_poly.pdbx_seq_one_letter_code
_entity_poly.pdbx_strand_id
1 'polypeptide(L)'
;MASPTAIAAYLILFTLIGAVFLFINLFVGRLVRPNDPHAEKKEIYECGEPAIGSSFVQFDLRFYVVALVFIVFDAEVAFLFPAATVFGKQTQLADVRMPLFTDVKSDGKTEDPETSTSADAVLAPAARGVFAELGLPLPSLVVDTATDAGAVADASKSLRDSIDRFTVYVYSATLFFFLVLFVGFAYEWKTGAFDWVRAVTRPRTLEEQQ
;
A
#
# COMPACT_ATOMS: atom_id res chain seq x y z
N MET A 1 10.13 -21.68 5.54
CA MET A 1 9.64 -20.27 5.52
C MET A 1 10.29 -19.56 6.70
N ALA A 2 10.87 -18.36 6.52
CA ALA A 2 11.47 -17.64 7.64
C ALA A 2 10.38 -17.28 8.66
N SER A 3 10.63 -17.45 9.96
CA SER A 3 9.68 -17.04 10.98
C SER A 3 9.51 -15.50 10.94
N PRO A 4 8.35 -14.95 11.31
CA PRO A 4 8.18 -13.49 11.39
C PRO A 4 9.25 -12.82 12.26
N THR A 5 9.67 -13.51 13.33
CA THR A 5 10.77 -13.10 14.20
C THR A 5 12.12 -13.06 13.48
N ALA A 6 12.41 -14.01 12.59
CA ALA A 6 13.63 -14.02 11.79
C ALA A 6 13.64 -12.88 10.76
N ILE A 7 12.51 -12.61 10.11
CA ILE A 7 12.38 -11.48 9.18
C ILE A 7 12.63 -10.15 9.91
N ALA A 8 11.98 -9.94 11.05
CA ALA A 8 12.20 -8.75 11.87
C ALA A 8 13.66 -8.63 12.33
N ALA A 9 14.28 -9.73 12.76
CA ALA A 9 15.68 -9.76 13.14
C ALA A 9 16.62 -9.35 11.99
N TYR A 10 16.37 -9.83 10.77
CA TYR A 10 17.16 -9.44 9.60
C TYR A 10 17.00 -7.96 9.24
N LEU A 11 15.78 -7.41 9.33
CA LEU A 11 15.53 -5.99 9.07
C LEU A 11 16.24 -5.09 10.10
N ILE A 12 16.17 -5.46 11.38
CA ILE A 12 16.86 -4.75 12.46
C ILE A 12 18.38 -4.81 12.23
N LEU A 13 18.91 -6.01 11.95
CA LEU A 13 20.32 -6.21 11.69
C LEU A 13 20.80 -5.37 10.50
N PHE A 14 20.07 -5.39 9.38
CA PHE A 14 20.38 -4.62 8.18
C PHE A 14 20.40 -3.10 8.48
N THR A 15 19.37 -2.61 9.17
CA THR A 15 19.26 -1.19 9.54
C THR A 15 20.39 -0.78 10.48
N LEU A 16 20.73 -1.63 11.46
CA LEU A 16 21.80 -1.37 12.40
C LEU A 16 23.15 -1.35 11.72
N ILE A 17 23.44 -2.30 10.83
CA ILE A 17 24.69 -2.33 10.06
C ILE A 17 24.78 -1.07 9.18
N GLY A 18 23.69 -0.69 8.49
CA GLY A 18 23.66 0.52 7.66
C GLY A 18 23.92 1.79 8.47
N ALA A 19 23.28 1.92 9.64
CA ALA A 19 23.51 3.04 10.55
C ALA A 19 24.95 3.06 11.07
N VAL A 20 25.47 1.92 11.54
CA VAL A 20 26.86 1.78 12.01
C VAL A 20 27.83 2.16 10.90
N PHE A 21 27.61 1.70 9.68
CA PHE A 21 28.43 2.06 8.53
C PHE A 21 28.44 3.57 8.28
N LEU A 22 27.27 4.22 8.29
CA LEU A 22 27.15 5.68 8.15
C LEU A 22 27.90 6.42 9.27
N PHE A 23 27.69 6.02 10.53
CA PHE A 23 28.30 6.69 11.68
C PHE A 23 29.80 6.46 11.79
N ILE A 24 30.31 5.28 11.47
CA ILE A 24 31.75 5.00 11.44
C ILE A 24 32.43 5.91 10.41
N ASN A 25 31.87 6.06 9.21
CA ASN A 25 32.46 6.93 8.18
C ASN A 25 32.45 8.41 8.61
N LEU A 26 31.36 8.90 9.20
CA LEU A 26 31.31 10.25 9.77
C LEU A 26 32.33 10.43 10.92
N PHE A 27 32.47 9.42 11.77
CA PHE A 27 33.42 9.44 12.89
C PHE A 27 34.87 9.47 12.41
N VAL A 28 35.23 8.59 11.47
CA VAL A 28 36.55 8.57 10.83
C VAL A 28 36.81 9.90 10.13
N GLY A 29 35.84 10.40 9.36
CA GLY A 29 35.94 11.71 8.71
C GLY A 29 36.18 12.85 9.70
N ARG A 30 35.52 12.83 10.86
CA ARG A 30 35.75 13.81 11.93
C ARG A 30 37.11 13.66 12.61
N LEU A 31 37.65 12.44 12.72
CA LEU A 31 38.94 12.17 13.34
C LEU A 31 40.13 12.52 12.42
N VAL A 32 40.01 12.24 11.12
CA VAL A 32 41.07 12.47 10.12
C VAL A 32 41.09 13.92 9.63
N ARG A 33 39.93 14.61 9.61
CA ARG A 33 39.82 15.99 9.10
C ARG A 33 40.59 16.98 9.98
N PRO A 34 41.44 17.84 9.40
CA PRO A 34 42.03 18.97 10.11
C PRO A 34 40.96 19.91 10.69
N ASN A 35 41.02 20.15 12.00
CA ASN A 35 40.08 21.01 12.70
C ASN A 35 40.62 22.44 12.77
N ASP A 36 40.27 23.26 11.78
CA ASP A 36 40.78 24.63 11.61
C ASP A 36 39.64 25.66 11.47
N PRO A 37 38.94 25.99 12.58
CA PRO A 37 37.77 26.87 12.57
C PRO A 37 38.15 28.36 12.64
N HIS A 38 37.96 29.09 11.55
CA HIS A 38 38.17 30.55 11.46
C HIS A 38 36.85 31.31 11.34
N ALA A 39 36.86 32.61 11.64
CA ALA A 39 35.66 33.47 11.55
C ALA A 39 35.04 33.43 10.14
N GLU A 40 35.83 33.67 9.10
CA GLU A 40 35.37 33.63 7.70
C GLU A 40 34.79 32.27 7.28
N LYS A 41 35.38 31.15 7.73
CA LYS A 41 34.88 29.79 7.44
C LYS A 41 33.52 29.48 8.09
N LYS A 42 33.11 30.29 9.07
CA LYS A 42 31.85 30.14 9.80
C LYS A 42 30.80 31.15 9.33
N GLU A 43 31.15 32.07 8.46
CA GLU A 43 30.21 33.01 7.86
C GLU A 43 29.43 32.36 6.71
N ILE A 44 28.25 32.89 6.41
CA ILE A 44 27.44 32.45 5.27
C ILE A 44 28.19 32.83 4.00
N TYR A 45 28.28 31.91 3.05
CA TYR A 45 28.88 32.19 1.76
C TYR A 45 28.05 33.23 1.00
N GLU A 46 28.70 34.33 0.63
CA GLU A 46 28.19 35.39 -0.24
C GLU A 46 29.20 35.66 -1.37
N CYS A 47 28.84 36.50 -2.33
CA CYS A 47 29.73 36.92 -3.42
C CYS A 47 30.79 37.97 -3.01
N GLY A 48 31.21 37.98 -1.74
CA GLY A 48 32.21 38.89 -1.18
C GLY A 48 31.65 40.13 -0.47
N GLU A 49 30.32 40.25 -0.35
CA GLU A 49 29.64 41.34 0.36
C GLU A 49 28.96 40.81 1.64
N PRO A 50 28.82 41.64 2.70
CA PRO A 50 28.07 41.23 3.89
C PRO A 50 26.59 41.04 3.54
N ALA A 51 25.99 39.97 4.07
CA ALA A 51 24.56 39.70 3.90
C ALA A 51 23.74 40.82 4.58
N ILE A 52 23.01 41.60 3.79
CA ILE A 52 22.14 42.68 4.26
C ILE A 52 20.70 42.36 3.86
N GLY A 53 19.78 42.45 4.81
CA GLY A 53 18.34 42.24 4.59
C GLY A 53 17.83 40.93 5.18
N SER A 54 16.55 40.65 4.95
CA SER A 54 15.91 39.43 5.45
C SER A 54 16.14 38.25 4.51
N SER A 55 16.43 37.08 5.06
CA SER A 55 16.41 35.81 4.31
C SER A 55 15.01 35.31 3.95
N PHE A 56 13.96 36.02 4.37
CA PHE A 56 12.58 35.72 4.02
C PHE A 56 12.26 36.26 2.62
N VAL A 57 12.01 35.34 1.69
CA VAL A 57 11.55 35.64 0.33
C VAL A 57 10.12 35.17 0.15
N GLN A 58 9.34 35.88 -0.67
CA GLN A 58 8.03 35.42 -1.09
C GLN A 58 8.19 34.28 -2.09
N PHE A 59 7.82 33.07 -1.69
CA PHE A 59 7.78 31.92 -2.57
C PHE A 59 6.49 31.89 -3.38
N ASP A 60 6.59 31.38 -4.61
CA ASP A 60 5.41 31.13 -5.44
C ASP A 60 4.53 30.05 -4.78
N LEU A 61 3.20 30.25 -4.74
CA LEU A 61 2.25 29.29 -4.19
C LEU A 61 2.31 27.93 -4.92
N ARG A 62 2.83 27.88 -6.15
CA ARG A 62 2.95 26.65 -6.94
C ARG A 62 3.75 25.55 -6.25
N PHE A 63 4.77 25.90 -5.45
CA PHE A 63 5.51 24.91 -4.65
C PHE A 63 4.60 24.19 -3.65
N TYR A 64 3.65 24.92 -3.05
CA TYR A 64 2.66 24.34 -2.14
C TYR A 64 1.67 23.44 -2.88
N VAL A 65 1.21 23.84 -4.07
CA VAL A 65 0.25 23.02 -4.84
C VAL A 65 0.86 21.68 -5.25
N VAL A 66 2.13 21.66 -5.67
CA VAL A 66 2.84 20.40 -5.96
C VAL A 66 2.93 19.51 -4.73
N ALA A 67 3.25 20.08 -3.56
CA ALA A 67 3.30 19.32 -2.30
C ALA A 67 1.91 18.79 -1.89
N LEU A 68 0.85 19.57 -2.09
CA LEU A 68 -0.53 19.17 -1.78
C LEU A 68 -0.98 18.02 -2.68
N VAL A 69 -0.74 18.12 -4.00
CA VAL A 69 -1.05 17.03 -4.95
C VAL A 69 -0.27 15.76 -4.61
N PHE A 70 1.00 15.88 -4.21
CA PHE A 70 1.79 14.74 -3.74
C PHE A 70 1.15 14.07 -2.51
N ILE A 71 0.74 14.84 -1.50
CA ILE A 71 0.11 14.30 -0.28
C ILE A 71 -1.22 13.60 -0.60
N VAL A 72 -2.04 14.22 -1.46
CA VAL A 72 -3.32 13.62 -1.88
C VAL A 72 -3.06 12.29 -2.60
N PHE A 73 -2.16 12.28 -3.58
CA PHE A 73 -1.81 11.07 -4.32
C PHE A 73 -1.18 9.97 -3.44
N ASP A 74 -0.32 10.34 -2.48
CA ASP A 74 0.29 9.40 -1.53
C ASP A 74 -0.77 8.73 -0.65
N ALA A 75 -1.70 9.52 -0.10
CA ALA A 75 -2.83 8.98 0.66
C ALA A 75 -3.73 8.08 -0.20
N GLU A 76 -3.95 8.42 -1.48
CA GLU A 76 -4.74 7.61 -2.40
C GLU A 76 -4.09 6.27 -2.71
N VAL A 77 -2.77 6.23 -2.93
CA VAL A 77 -2.03 4.97 -3.11
C VAL A 77 -2.12 4.10 -1.86
N ALA A 78 -2.13 4.69 -0.67
CA ALA A 78 -2.35 3.95 0.57
C ALA A 78 -3.71 3.20 0.57
N PHE A 79 -4.76 3.78 -0.01
CA PHE A 79 -6.07 3.13 -0.16
C PHE A 79 -6.11 2.02 -1.22
N LEU A 80 -5.16 1.99 -2.15
CA LEU A 80 -5.06 0.90 -3.13
C LEU A 80 -4.54 -0.41 -2.53
N PHE A 81 -3.77 -0.36 -1.44
CA PHE A 81 -3.23 -1.57 -0.81
C PHE A 81 -4.33 -2.53 -0.31
N PRO A 82 -5.31 -2.10 0.50
CA PRO A 82 -6.42 -2.97 0.89
C PRO A 82 -7.15 -3.57 -0.31
N ALA A 83 -7.48 -2.77 -1.32
CA ALA A 83 -8.16 -3.24 -2.53
C ALA A 83 -7.33 -4.31 -3.28
N ALA A 84 -6.03 -4.10 -3.43
CA ALA A 84 -5.12 -5.04 -4.07
C ALA A 84 -4.99 -6.36 -3.28
N THR A 85 -4.90 -6.29 -1.95
CA THR A 85 -4.82 -7.50 -1.12
C THR A 85 -6.10 -8.33 -1.18
N VAL A 86 -7.27 -7.70 -1.11
CA VAL A 86 -8.57 -8.39 -1.22
C VAL A 86 -8.72 -9.03 -2.60
N PHE A 87 -8.41 -8.30 -3.67
CA PHE A 87 -8.49 -8.80 -5.04
C PHE A 87 -7.59 -10.02 -5.27
N GLY A 88 -6.36 -10.00 -4.77
CA GLY A 88 -5.44 -11.14 -4.89
C GLY A 88 -5.98 -12.41 -4.23
N LYS A 89 -6.59 -12.27 -3.03
CA LYS A 89 -7.20 -13.40 -2.30
C LYS A 89 -8.46 -13.92 -2.98
N GLN A 90 -9.25 -13.04 -3.58
CA GLN A 90 -10.46 -13.43 -4.32
C GLN A 90 -10.14 -14.21 -5.58
N THR A 91 -9.13 -13.76 -6.32
CA THR A 91 -8.64 -14.47 -7.51
C THR A 91 -8.16 -15.88 -7.14
N GLN A 92 -7.53 -16.04 -5.97
CA GLN A 92 -7.13 -17.35 -5.46
C GLN A 92 -8.34 -18.25 -5.18
N LEU A 93 -9.41 -17.73 -4.56
CA LEU A 93 -10.64 -18.49 -4.30
C LEU A 93 -11.45 -18.80 -5.57
N ALA A 94 -11.38 -17.91 -6.58
CA ALA A 94 -12.04 -18.11 -7.87
C ALA A 94 -11.30 -19.12 -8.76
N ASP A 95 -10.00 -19.38 -8.51
CA ASP A 95 -9.22 -20.33 -9.31
C ASP A 95 -9.84 -21.74 -9.25
N VAL A 96 -10.16 -22.26 -10.44
CA VAL A 96 -10.73 -23.60 -10.61
C VAL A 96 -9.77 -24.68 -10.12
N ARG A 97 -8.45 -24.41 -10.15
CA ARG A 97 -7.41 -25.34 -9.67
C ARG A 97 -7.40 -25.49 -8.15
N MET A 98 -7.99 -24.54 -7.42
CA MET A 98 -8.09 -24.59 -5.97
C MET A 98 -9.37 -25.35 -5.57
N PRO A 99 -9.26 -26.49 -4.86
CA PRO A 99 -10.44 -27.16 -4.31
C PRO A 99 -11.00 -26.30 -3.17
N LEU A 100 -12.28 -25.94 -3.26
CA LEU A 100 -12.99 -25.18 -2.22
C LEU A 100 -13.51 -26.08 -1.10
N PHE A 101 -13.86 -27.32 -1.43
CA PHE A 101 -14.35 -28.33 -0.51
C PHE A 101 -13.47 -29.57 -0.60
N THR A 102 -13.33 -30.27 0.52
CA THR A 102 -12.68 -31.57 0.63
C THR A 102 -13.66 -32.53 1.29
N ASP A 103 -13.66 -33.77 0.85
CA ASP A 103 -14.41 -34.83 1.51
C ASP A 103 -13.79 -35.08 2.88
N VAL A 104 -14.61 -35.09 3.93
CA VAL A 104 -14.15 -35.50 5.25
C VAL A 104 -14.07 -37.02 5.26
N LYS A 105 -12.90 -37.56 4.94
CA LYS A 105 -12.56 -38.88 5.44
C LYS A 105 -12.36 -38.75 6.94
N SER A 106 -13.33 -39.24 7.70
CA SER A 106 -13.21 -39.44 9.14
C SER A 106 -11.86 -40.13 9.39
N ASP A 107 -10.92 -39.40 10.01
CA ASP A 107 -9.68 -40.00 10.50
C ASP A 107 -10.10 -41.19 11.38
N GLY A 108 -9.64 -42.39 11.02
CA GLY A 108 -9.98 -43.65 11.68
C GLY A 108 -9.41 -43.77 13.09
N LYS A 109 -9.73 -42.82 13.97
CA LYS A 109 -9.31 -42.82 15.36
C LYS A 109 -10.36 -42.21 16.28
N THR A 110 -11.60 -42.70 16.20
CA THR A 110 -12.49 -42.92 17.36
C THR A 110 -13.53 -43.95 16.91
N GLU A 111 -13.41 -45.18 17.40
CA GLU A 111 -14.36 -46.27 17.18
C GLU A 111 -15.54 -46.08 18.13
N ASP A 112 -16.60 -45.39 17.68
CA ASP A 112 -17.93 -45.48 18.29
C ASP A 112 -18.92 -46.00 17.24
N PRO A 113 -19.69 -47.09 17.47
CA PRO A 113 -20.29 -47.87 16.38
C PRO A 113 -21.67 -47.39 15.92
N GLU A 114 -22.17 -46.26 16.42
CA GLU A 114 -23.57 -45.85 16.17
C GLU A 114 -23.68 -44.38 15.79
N THR A 115 -23.13 -43.99 14.64
CA THR A 115 -23.63 -42.83 13.90
C THR A 115 -23.31 -43.03 12.43
N SER A 116 -24.35 -43.11 11.60
CA SER A 116 -24.26 -43.20 10.14
C SER A 116 -23.28 -42.15 9.61
N THR A 117 -22.17 -42.64 9.04
CA THR A 117 -21.18 -41.84 8.34
C THR A 117 -21.81 -41.27 7.06
N SER A 118 -22.34 -40.06 7.12
CA SER A 118 -22.55 -39.24 5.91
C SER A 118 -21.19 -38.73 5.47
N ALA A 119 -20.88 -38.89 4.19
CA ALA A 119 -19.67 -38.33 3.58
C ALA A 119 -19.86 -36.81 3.48
N ASP A 120 -19.67 -36.09 4.57
CA ASP A 120 -19.88 -34.65 4.57
C ASP A 120 -18.69 -33.95 3.90
N ALA A 121 -18.94 -33.11 2.91
CA ALA A 121 -17.91 -32.26 2.32
C ALA A 121 -17.83 -30.94 3.09
N VAL A 122 -16.61 -30.54 3.47
CA VAL A 122 -16.36 -29.31 4.23
C VAL A 122 -15.29 -28.47 3.55
N LEU A 123 -15.25 -27.16 3.81
CA LEU A 123 -14.26 -26.24 3.25
C LEU A 123 -12.83 -26.80 3.34
N ALA A 124 -12.12 -26.78 2.21
CA ALA A 124 -10.74 -27.21 2.13
C ALA A 124 -9.85 -26.34 3.03
N PRO A 125 -8.79 -26.90 3.65
CA PRO A 125 -7.90 -26.15 4.56
C PRO A 125 -7.31 -24.88 3.93
N ALA A 126 -6.97 -24.95 2.63
CA ALA A 126 -6.46 -23.80 1.88
C ALA A 126 -7.51 -22.70 1.72
N ALA A 127 -8.77 -23.06 1.43
CA ALA A 127 -9.87 -22.10 1.32
C ALA A 127 -10.15 -21.44 2.68
N ARG A 128 -10.21 -22.24 3.76
CA ARG A 128 -10.37 -21.74 5.13
C ARG A 128 -9.30 -20.72 5.51
N GLY A 129 -8.04 -20.97 5.15
CA GLY A 129 -6.94 -20.03 5.37
C GLY A 129 -7.18 -18.68 4.69
N VAL A 130 -7.62 -18.70 3.43
CA VAL A 130 -7.91 -17.47 2.67
C VAL A 130 -9.12 -16.71 3.26
N PHE A 131 -10.19 -17.40 3.68
CA PHE A 131 -11.32 -16.76 4.38
C PHE A 131 -10.90 -16.12 5.70
N ALA A 132 -10.02 -16.79 6.48
CA ALA A 132 -9.48 -16.26 7.72
C ALA A 132 -8.60 -15.02 7.49
N GLU A 133 -7.76 -15.04 6.45
CA GLU A 133 -6.94 -13.87 6.07
C GLU A 133 -7.79 -12.69 5.58
N LEU A 134 -8.91 -12.95 4.91
CA LEU A 134 -9.90 -11.94 4.52
C LEU A 134 -10.75 -11.44 5.71
N GLY A 135 -10.62 -12.06 6.89
CA GLY A 135 -11.43 -11.74 8.06
C GLY A 135 -12.92 -12.06 7.87
N LEU A 136 -13.26 -12.93 6.91
CA LEU A 136 -14.63 -13.29 6.59
C LEU A 136 -15.11 -14.43 7.49
N PRO A 137 -16.38 -14.40 7.94
CA PRO A 137 -16.98 -15.52 8.64
C PRO A 137 -16.96 -16.76 7.74
N LEU A 138 -16.61 -17.90 8.32
CA LEU A 138 -16.59 -19.16 7.57
C LEU A 138 -18.02 -19.54 7.17
N PRO A 139 -18.28 -19.86 5.89
CA PRO A 139 -19.59 -20.38 5.49
C PRO A 139 -19.86 -21.69 6.24
N SER A 140 -21.00 -21.77 6.94
CA SER A 140 -21.49 -23.02 7.53
C SER A 140 -22.15 -23.88 6.45
N LEU A 141 -21.36 -24.35 5.48
CA LEU A 141 -21.83 -25.24 4.44
C LEU A 141 -21.31 -26.63 4.74
N VAL A 142 -22.15 -27.44 5.40
CA VAL A 142 -22.00 -28.90 5.40
C VAL A 142 -22.81 -29.37 4.20
N VAL A 143 -22.12 -29.87 3.18
CA VAL A 143 -22.78 -30.42 1.99
C VAL A 143 -22.93 -31.92 2.23
N ASP A 144 -24.16 -32.37 2.40
CA ASP A 144 -24.48 -33.80 2.49
C ASP A 144 -24.28 -34.43 1.11
N THR A 145 -23.17 -35.16 0.93
CA THR A 145 -22.88 -35.83 -0.34
C THR A 145 -23.53 -37.21 -0.43
N ALA A 146 -24.20 -37.67 0.62
CA ALA A 146 -24.87 -38.97 0.64
C ALA A 146 -26.13 -39.00 -0.24
N THR A 147 -26.74 -37.83 -0.51
CA THR A 147 -27.97 -37.69 -1.28
C THR A 147 -27.77 -37.17 -2.70
N ASP A 148 -26.70 -36.41 -2.97
CA ASP A 148 -26.39 -35.88 -4.30
C ASP A 148 -24.88 -35.74 -4.54
N ALA A 149 -24.36 -36.55 -5.47
CA ALA A 149 -22.95 -36.51 -5.88
C ALA A 149 -22.56 -35.18 -6.57
N GLY A 150 -23.54 -34.41 -7.07
CA GLY A 150 -23.36 -33.08 -7.68
C GLY A 150 -23.39 -31.92 -6.69
N ALA A 151 -23.85 -32.13 -5.45
CA ALA A 151 -24.09 -31.04 -4.50
C ALA A 151 -22.83 -30.23 -4.16
N VAL A 152 -21.66 -30.87 -4.11
CA VAL A 152 -20.37 -30.19 -3.88
C VAL A 152 -19.99 -29.31 -5.06
N ALA A 153 -20.25 -29.78 -6.29
CA ALA A 153 -19.99 -29.01 -7.50
C ALA A 153 -20.87 -27.76 -7.55
N ASP A 154 -22.16 -27.90 -7.24
CA ASP A 154 -23.11 -26.78 -7.22
C ASP A 154 -22.81 -25.79 -6.10
N ALA A 155 -22.44 -26.27 -4.90
CA ALA A 155 -21.99 -25.41 -3.80
C ALA A 155 -20.72 -24.63 -4.16
N SER A 156 -19.74 -25.29 -4.80
CA SER A 156 -18.50 -24.65 -5.26
C SER A 156 -18.77 -23.59 -6.33
N LYS A 157 -19.72 -23.84 -7.24
CA LYS A 157 -20.13 -22.92 -8.29
C LYS A 157 -20.84 -21.70 -7.70
N SER A 158 -21.80 -21.90 -6.81
CA SER A 158 -22.53 -20.81 -6.14
C SER A 158 -21.60 -19.91 -5.31
N LEU A 159 -20.61 -20.50 -4.64
CA LEU A 159 -19.60 -19.76 -3.91
C LEU A 159 -18.70 -18.95 -4.86
N ARG A 160 -18.22 -19.55 -5.96
CA ARG A 160 -17.43 -18.85 -6.99
C ARG A 160 -18.20 -17.72 -7.64
N ASP A 161 -19.46 -17.94 -8.03
CA ASP A 161 -20.33 -16.90 -8.57
C ASP A 161 -20.51 -15.73 -7.58
N SER A 162 -20.56 -16.02 -6.29
CA SER A 162 -20.63 -14.99 -5.24
C SER A 162 -19.33 -14.20 -5.10
N ILE A 163 -18.18 -14.89 -5.16
CA ILE A 163 -16.85 -14.28 -5.16
C ILE A 163 -16.65 -13.42 -6.41
N ASP A 164 -17.05 -13.89 -7.58
CA ASP A 164 -16.92 -13.16 -8.86
C ASP A 164 -17.78 -11.89 -8.85
N ARG A 165 -19.03 -11.97 -8.38
CA ARG A 165 -19.89 -10.79 -8.20
C ARG A 165 -19.26 -9.77 -7.25
N PHE A 166 -18.69 -10.23 -6.15
CA PHE A 166 -18.01 -9.34 -5.21
C PHE A 166 -16.73 -8.74 -5.82
N THR A 167 -15.98 -9.52 -6.61
CA THR A 167 -14.78 -9.07 -7.31
C THR A 167 -15.11 -7.92 -8.28
N VAL A 168 -16.19 -8.07 -9.06
CA VAL A 168 -16.70 -7.01 -9.95
C VAL A 168 -17.08 -5.76 -9.15
N TYR A 169 -17.69 -5.92 -7.98
CA TYR A 169 -18.01 -4.81 -7.09
C TYR A 169 -16.74 -4.07 -6.63
N VAL A 170 -15.74 -4.77 -6.08
CA VAL A 170 -14.48 -4.16 -5.63
C VAL A 170 -13.75 -3.45 -6.79
N TYR A 171 -13.73 -4.08 -7.97
CA TYR A 171 -13.11 -3.50 -9.16
C TYR A 171 -13.83 -2.22 -9.60
N SER A 172 -15.17 -2.25 -9.66
CA SER A 172 -15.96 -1.07 -10.06
C SER A 172 -15.85 0.08 -9.06
N ALA A 173 -15.85 -0.21 -7.75
CA ALA A 173 -15.61 0.79 -6.71
C ALA A 173 -14.21 1.40 -6.84
N THR A 174 -13.18 0.58 -7.10
CA THR A 174 -11.81 1.05 -7.32
C THR A 174 -11.70 1.91 -8.59
N LEU A 175 -12.36 1.51 -9.68
CA LEU A 175 -12.39 2.29 -10.93
C LEU A 175 -13.10 3.64 -10.73
N PHE A 176 -14.20 3.67 -9.99
CA PHE A 176 -14.88 4.91 -9.63
C PHE A 176 -13.98 5.82 -8.80
N PHE A 177 -13.27 5.27 -7.83
CA PHE A 177 -12.27 6.01 -7.04
C PHE A 177 -11.19 6.64 -7.94
N PHE A 178 -10.62 5.88 -8.88
CA PHE A 178 -9.67 6.41 -9.87
C PHE A 178 -10.27 7.48 -10.78
N LEU A 179 -11.55 7.37 -11.16
CA LEU A 179 -12.21 8.36 -11.99
C LEU A 179 -12.29 9.70 -11.26
N VAL A 180 -12.70 9.69 -9.99
CA VAL A 180 -12.75 10.91 -9.16
C VAL A 180 -11.37 11.55 -9.04
N LEU A 181 -10.35 10.76 -8.78
CA LEU A 181 -8.95 11.19 -8.73
C LEU A 181 -8.53 11.83 -10.05
N PHE A 182 -8.77 11.14 -11.18
CA PHE A 182 -8.36 11.62 -12.50
C PHE A 182 -9.05 12.93 -12.87
N VAL A 183 -10.33 13.11 -12.46
CA VAL A 183 -11.04 14.38 -12.62
C VAL A 183 -10.39 15.49 -11.79
N GLY A 184 -10.05 15.22 -10.52
CA GLY A 184 -9.34 16.18 -9.66
C GLY A 184 -7.98 16.58 -10.22
N PHE A 185 -7.20 15.59 -10.66
CA PHE A 185 -5.90 15.82 -11.29
C PHE A 185 -6.03 16.61 -12.60
N ALA A 186 -7.00 16.26 -13.46
CA ALA A 186 -7.26 16.98 -14.70
C ALA A 186 -7.71 18.43 -14.45
N TYR A 187 -8.43 18.68 -13.37
CA TYR A 187 -8.79 20.03 -12.93
C TYR A 187 -7.54 20.84 -12.58
N GLU A 188 -6.67 20.33 -11.70
CA GLU A 188 -5.41 20.99 -11.31
C GLU A 188 -4.47 21.22 -12.51
N TRP A 189 -4.44 20.27 -13.45
CA TRP A 189 -3.68 20.43 -14.68
C TRP A 189 -4.25 21.58 -15.54
N LYS A 190 -5.58 21.64 -15.68
CA LYS A 190 -6.25 22.68 -16.46
C LYS A 190 -6.13 24.07 -15.83
N THR A 191 -6.08 24.17 -14.50
CA THR A 191 -5.92 25.46 -13.81
C THR A 191 -4.52 26.05 -13.96
N GLY A 192 -3.56 25.30 -14.51
CA GLY A 192 -2.18 25.74 -14.68
C GLY A 192 -1.39 25.72 -13.37
N ALA A 193 -1.79 24.89 -12.40
CA ALA A 193 -1.07 24.69 -11.15
C ALA A 193 0.41 24.31 -11.37
N PHE A 194 0.71 23.68 -12.51
CA PHE A 194 2.04 23.24 -12.91
C PHE A 194 2.73 24.17 -13.92
N ASP A 195 2.15 25.33 -14.26
CA ASP A 195 2.76 26.25 -15.23
C ASP A 195 3.80 27.14 -14.55
N TRP A 196 5.08 26.93 -14.87
CA TRP A 196 6.20 27.66 -14.24
C TRP A 196 6.55 29.00 -14.93
N VAL A 197 5.95 29.30 -16.08
CA VAL A 197 6.46 30.31 -17.04
C VAL A 197 5.90 31.74 -16.82
N ARG A 198 5.11 32.02 -15.77
CA ARG A 198 4.46 33.34 -15.59
C ARG A 198 4.98 34.21 -14.45
N ALA A 199 6.25 34.08 -14.08
CA ALA A 199 6.90 34.99 -13.13
C ALA A 199 7.69 36.10 -13.84
N VAL A 200 7.03 36.88 -14.71
CA VAL A 200 7.60 38.16 -15.16
C VAL A 200 6.83 39.25 -14.45
N THR A 201 7.44 39.76 -13.38
CA THR A 201 7.02 40.95 -12.65
C THR A 201 6.69 42.04 -13.65
N ARG A 202 5.46 42.59 -13.65
CA ARG A 202 5.19 43.80 -14.44
C ARG A 202 6.19 44.87 -14.00
N PRO A 203 6.84 45.59 -14.91
CA PRO A 203 7.63 46.76 -14.55
C PRO A 203 6.72 47.70 -13.76
N ARG A 204 7.11 48.05 -12.53
CA ARG A 204 6.46 49.13 -11.79
C ARG A 204 6.72 50.39 -12.61
N THR A 205 5.71 50.92 -13.29
CA THR A 205 5.84 52.17 -14.04
C THR A 205 6.23 53.26 -13.05
N LEU A 206 7.40 53.87 -13.25
CA LEU A 206 8.02 54.87 -12.38
C LEU A 206 7.28 56.23 -12.41
N GLU A 207 5.96 56.23 -12.61
CA GLU A 207 5.15 57.45 -12.74
C GLU A 207 4.54 57.92 -11.40
N GLU A 208 4.68 57.14 -10.31
CA GLU A 208 4.13 57.51 -8.98
C GLU A 208 5.20 58.03 -7.99
N GLN A 209 6.38 58.43 -8.47
CA GLN A 209 7.47 58.96 -7.63
C GLN A 209 7.94 60.37 -8.01
N GLN A 210 7.13 61.15 -8.74
CA GLN A 210 7.38 62.57 -9.01
C GLN A 210 6.31 63.47 -8.39
#